data_AF-A0A926A9E9-F1
#
_entry.id   AF-A0A926A9E9-F1
#
_cell.length_a   1.000
_cell.length_b   1.000
_cell.length_c   1.000
_cell.angle_alpha   90.00
_cell.angle_beta   90.00
_cell.angle_gamma   90.00
#
_symmetry.space_group_name_H-M   'P 1'
#
loop_
_entity.id
_entity.type
_entity.pdbx_description
1 polymer ?
#
loop_
_entity_poly.entity_id
_entity_poly.type
_entity_poly.pdbx_seq_one_letter_code
_entity_poly.pdbx_strand_id
1 'polypeptide(L)'
;ASGFVTIPSAFLIGLSGGVVCYFAVSKLKSRFAYDDSLDVFGVHGVGSTIGLLLLGVFASAEVNPAIGTTFQSSGKVVSLAGGSAQVLNQLIGIGFTVALAALATFLILKLVDVLIGLRVSAEDEDSGLDLTQHGESAYND
;
A
#
# COMPACT_ATOMS: atom_id res chain seq x y z
N ALA A 1 7.18 7.54 -7.30
CA ALA A 1 7.67 7.47 -8.70
C ALA A 1 7.58 8.80 -9.44
N SER A 2 6.51 9.57 -9.29
CA SER A 2 6.21 10.81 -10.04
C SER A 2 7.38 11.80 -10.22
N GLY A 3 8.22 12.01 -9.20
CA GLY A 3 9.37 12.93 -9.27
C GLY A 3 10.70 12.29 -9.70
N PHE A 4 10.70 11.04 -10.18
CA PHE A 4 11.93 10.27 -10.37
C PHE A 4 11.98 9.48 -11.68
N VAL A 5 10.89 9.36 -12.43
CA VAL A 5 10.81 8.50 -13.62
C VAL A 5 10.45 9.32 -14.87
N THR A 6 10.85 8.84 -16.04
CA THR A 6 10.52 9.49 -17.31
C THR A 6 9.03 9.30 -17.66
N ILE A 7 8.50 10.12 -18.58
CA ILE A 7 7.10 10.03 -19.03
C ILE A 7 6.75 8.61 -19.55
N PRO A 8 7.55 7.97 -20.42
CA PRO A 8 7.24 6.60 -20.86
C PRO A 8 7.21 5.59 -19.71
N SER A 9 8.12 5.73 -18.74
CA SER A 9 8.15 4.86 -17.57
C SER A 9 6.93 5.05 -16.67
N ALA A 10 6.47 6.30 -16.50
CA ALA A 10 5.26 6.60 -15.75
C ALA A 10 4.02 5.93 -16.37
N PHE A 11 3.92 5.91 -17.71
CA PHE A 11 2.86 5.19 -18.41
C PHE A 11 2.87 3.68 -18.10
N LEU A 12 4.06 3.05 -18.15
CA LEU A 12 4.21 1.62 -17.83
C LEU A 12 3.86 1.32 -16.37
N ILE A 13 4.23 2.20 -15.43
CA ILE A 13 3.86 2.08 -14.02
C ILE A 13 2.34 2.17 -13.85
N GLY A 14 1.68 3.13 -14.49
CA GLY A 14 0.23 3.28 -14.44
C GLY A 14 -0.51 2.07 -15.00
N LEU A 15 -0.08 1.58 -16.18
CA LEU A 15 -0.64 0.38 -16.79
C LEU A 15 -0.47 -0.85 -15.90
N SER A 16 0.74 -1.06 -15.36
CA SER A 16 1.03 -2.19 -14.48
C SER A 16 0.22 -2.11 -13.19
N GLY A 17 0.14 -0.92 -12.57
CA GLY A 17 -0.68 -0.68 -11.38
C GLY A 17 -2.14 -0.98 -11.63
N GLY A 18 -2.72 -0.49 -12.73
CA GLY A 18 -4.12 -0.76 -13.08
C GLY A 18 -4.42 -2.24 -13.26
N VAL A 19 -3.59 -2.95 -14.03
CA VAL A 19 -3.76 -4.39 -14.29
C VAL A 19 -3.60 -5.20 -13.00
N VAL A 20 -2.52 -4.98 -12.24
CA VAL A 20 -2.25 -5.78 -11.04
C VAL A 20 -3.26 -5.50 -9.93
N CYS A 21 -3.63 -4.24 -9.70
CA CYS A 21 -4.66 -3.90 -8.70
C CYS A 21 -6.02 -4.51 -9.08
N TYR A 22 -6.40 -4.50 -10.37
CA TYR A 22 -7.62 -5.17 -10.81
C TYR A 22 -7.63 -6.66 -10.46
N PHE A 23 -6.53 -7.38 -10.70
CA PHE A 23 -6.43 -8.79 -10.33
C PHE A 23 -6.39 -9.00 -8.81
N ALA A 24 -5.75 -8.10 -8.06
CA ALA A 24 -5.75 -8.15 -6.59
C ALA A 24 -7.19 -8.07 -6.04
N VAL A 25 -7.97 -7.11 -6.52
CA VAL A 25 -9.35 -6.92 -6.08
C VAL A 25 -10.29 -8.02 -6.58
N SER A 26 -10.24 -8.36 -7.87
CA SER A 26 -11.22 -9.27 -8.48
C SER A 26 -10.95 -10.75 -8.26
N LYS A 27 -9.68 -11.15 -8.09
CA LYS A 27 -9.27 -12.57 -8.00
C LYS A 27 -8.58 -12.90 -6.69
N LEU A 28 -7.65 -12.06 -6.22
CA LEU A 28 -6.86 -12.37 -5.03
C LEU A 28 -7.72 -12.36 -3.77
N LYS A 29 -8.57 -11.34 -3.62
CA LYS A 29 -9.54 -11.21 -2.51
C LYS A 29 -10.45 -12.42 -2.39
N SER A 30 -11.12 -12.80 -3.46
CA SER A 30 -12.00 -13.98 -3.46
C SER A 30 -11.23 -15.29 -3.26
N ARG A 31 -10.01 -15.40 -3.79
CA ARG A 31 -9.19 -16.61 -3.66
C ARG A 31 -8.70 -16.85 -2.23
N PHE A 32 -8.37 -15.79 -1.50
CA PHE A 32 -7.85 -15.86 -0.14
C PHE A 32 -8.90 -15.52 0.94
N ALA A 33 -10.11 -15.12 0.53
CA ALA A 33 -11.24 -14.81 1.39
C ALA A 33 -10.90 -13.82 2.52
N TYR A 34 -10.06 -12.82 2.24
CA TYR A 34 -9.81 -11.74 3.19
C TYR A 34 -10.93 -10.69 3.13
N ASP A 35 -11.36 -10.24 4.30
CA ASP A 35 -12.40 -9.21 4.48
C ASP A 35 -11.75 -7.81 4.40
N ASP A 36 -11.69 -7.29 3.19
CA ASP A 36 -11.20 -5.95 2.87
C ASP A 36 -12.34 -5.15 2.23
N SER A 37 -13.23 -4.59 3.06
CA SER A 37 -14.54 -4.10 2.62
C SER A 37 -14.47 -3.04 1.51
N LEU A 38 -13.42 -2.22 1.51
CA LEU A 38 -13.23 -1.12 0.55
C LEU A 38 -12.04 -1.35 -0.40
N ASP A 39 -11.57 -2.60 -0.51
CA ASP A 39 -10.47 -3.00 -1.40
C ASP A 39 -9.15 -2.23 -1.17
N VAL A 40 -8.92 -1.76 0.06
CA VAL A 40 -7.78 -0.92 0.43
C VAL A 40 -6.46 -1.67 0.25
N PHE A 41 -6.41 -2.94 0.64
CA PHE A 41 -5.22 -3.76 0.48
C PHE A 41 -4.91 -4.01 -1.01
N GLY A 42 -5.95 -4.33 -1.80
CA GLY A 42 -5.80 -4.60 -3.23
C GLY A 42 -5.35 -3.39 -4.04
N VAL A 43 -5.87 -2.20 -3.74
CA VAL A 43 -5.54 -0.98 -4.49
C VAL A 43 -4.29 -0.28 -3.93
N HIS A 44 -4.21 -0.08 -2.62
CA HIS A 44 -3.10 0.65 -2.01
C HIS A 44 -1.93 -0.25 -1.66
N GLY A 45 -2.17 -1.37 -0.96
CA GLY A 45 -1.10 -2.29 -0.56
C GLY A 45 -0.35 -2.90 -1.75
N VAL A 46 -1.08 -3.58 -2.63
CA VAL A 46 -0.50 -4.21 -3.83
C VAL A 46 -0.04 -3.15 -4.83
N GLY A 47 -0.84 -2.10 -5.08
CA GLY A 47 -0.50 -1.02 -6.01
C GLY A 47 0.77 -0.28 -5.61
N SER A 48 0.94 0.08 -4.34
CA SER A 48 2.18 0.69 -3.83
C SER A 48 3.38 -0.23 -4.00
N THR A 49 3.21 -1.54 -3.75
CA THR A 49 4.29 -2.52 -3.92
C THR A 49 4.78 -2.55 -5.37
N ILE A 50 3.87 -2.66 -6.34
CA ILE A 50 4.23 -2.63 -7.77
C ILE A 50 4.87 -1.29 -8.16
N GLY A 51 4.30 -0.17 -7.69
CA GLY A 51 4.83 1.17 -7.96
C GLY A 51 6.25 1.37 -7.42
N LEU A 52 6.56 0.85 -6.24
CA LEU A 52 7.89 0.93 -5.62
C LEU A 52 8.89 0.01 -6.32
N LEU A 53 8.50 -1.21 -6.70
CA LEU A 53 9.37 -2.11 -7.48
C LEU A 53 9.74 -1.49 -8.84
N LEU A 54 8.75 -0.96 -9.56
CA LEU A 54 8.99 -0.32 -10.85
C LEU A 54 9.74 1.02 -10.71
N LEU A 55 9.57 1.76 -9.62
CA LEU A 55 10.45 2.88 -9.28
C LEU A 55 11.91 2.41 -9.16
N GLY A 56 12.14 1.26 -8.54
CA GLY A 56 13.49 0.68 -8.43
C GLY A 56 14.13 0.38 -9.78
N VAL A 57 13.32 0.09 -10.80
CA VAL A 57 13.78 -0.17 -12.17
C VAL A 57 13.94 1.13 -12.98
N PHE A 58 13.00 2.07 -12.86
CA PHE A 58 12.88 3.21 -13.78
C PHE A 58 13.34 4.56 -13.23
N ALA A 59 13.83 4.64 -11.99
CA ALA A 59 14.37 5.88 -11.46
C ALA A 59 15.47 6.43 -12.37
N SER A 60 15.41 7.73 -12.72
CA SER A 60 16.34 8.35 -13.67
C SER A 60 16.93 9.63 -13.09
N ALA A 61 18.27 9.71 -13.10
CA ALA A 61 18.98 10.92 -12.72
C ALA A 61 18.80 12.07 -13.74
N GLU A 62 18.33 11.78 -14.96
CA GLU A 62 17.96 12.83 -15.92
C GLU A 62 16.69 13.56 -15.49
N VAL A 63 15.77 12.85 -14.82
CA VAL A 63 14.53 13.43 -14.28
C VAL A 63 14.81 14.13 -12.95
N ASN A 64 15.63 13.51 -12.11
CA ASN A 64 16.00 14.06 -10.82
C ASN A 64 17.50 13.88 -10.54
N PRO A 65 18.35 14.86 -10.90
CA PRO A 65 19.80 14.75 -10.75
C PRO A 65 20.28 14.47 -9.32
N ALA A 66 19.51 14.88 -8.31
CA ALA A 66 19.85 14.67 -6.90
C ALA A 66 19.96 13.19 -6.53
N ILE A 67 19.22 12.29 -7.20
CA ILE A 67 19.29 10.86 -6.89
C ILE A 67 20.63 10.23 -7.31
N GLY A 68 21.38 10.88 -8.20
CA GLY A 68 22.69 10.41 -8.63
C GLY A 68 23.86 10.89 -7.75
N THR A 69 23.67 11.94 -6.95
CA THR A 69 24.79 12.66 -6.32
C THR A 69 24.59 12.97 -4.83
N THR A 70 23.36 13.06 -4.34
CA THR A 70 23.08 13.54 -2.97
C THR A 70 23.41 12.51 -1.90
N PHE A 71 23.16 11.23 -2.16
CA PHE A 71 23.27 10.19 -1.12
C PHE A 71 24.70 9.68 -1.04
N GLN A 72 25.20 9.52 0.20
CA GLN A 72 26.53 8.97 0.45
C GLN A 72 26.46 7.83 1.45
N SER A 73 27.26 6.80 1.22
CA SER A 73 27.53 5.72 2.17
C SER A 73 29.03 5.56 2.32
N SER A 74 29.52 5.59 3.55
CA SER A 74 30.95 5.48 3.86
C SER A 74 31.82 6.49 3.07
N GLY A 75 31.33 7.72 2.92
CA GLY A 75 32.02 8.80 2.20
C GLY A 75 32.03 8.68 0.68
N LYS A 76 31.30 7.73 0.09
CA LYS A 76 31.15 7.57 -1.36
C LYS A 76 29.73 7.85 -1.79
N VAL A 77 29.57 8.51 -2.94
CA VAL A 77 28.27 8.73 -3.56
C VAL A 77 27.62 7.40 -3.91
N VAL A 78 26.35 7.25 -3.53
CA VAL A 78 25.48 6.12 -3.87
C VAL A 78 24.40 6.65 -4.79
N SER A 79 24.39 6.15 -6.02
CA SER A 79 23.31 6.46 -6.96
C SER A 79 22.06 5.68 -6.57
N LEU A 80 20.92 6.38 -6.51
CA LEU A 80 19.59 5.81 -6.38
C LEU A 80 18.86 5.77 -7.74
N ALA A 81 19.59 5.93 -8.86
CA ALA A 81 19.06 5.66 -10.18
C ALA A 81 18.65 4.18 -10.33
N GLY A 82 17.79 3.92 -11.29
CA GLY A 82 17.19 2.61 -11.53
C GLY A 82 18.25 1.56 -11.83
N GLY A 83 18.08 0.38 -11.24
CA GLY A 83 19.03 -0.72 -11.34
C GLY A 83 18.88 -1.73 -10.21
N SER A 84 19.66 -2.81 -10.24
CA SER A 84 19.56 -3.91 -9.26
C SER A 84 19.72 -3.44 -7.81
N ALA A 85 20.66 -2.54 -7.55
CA ALA A 85 20.87 -1.97 -6.22
C ALA A 85 19.64 -1.18 -5.73
N GLN A 86 19.03 -0.40 -6.62
CA GLN A 86 17.84 0.38 -6.26
C GLN A 86 16.61 -0.51 -6.10
N VAL A 87 16.42 -1.54 -6.92
CA VAL A 87 15.37 -2.55 -6.72
C VAL A 87 15.53 -3.23 -5.36
N LEU A 88 16.76 -3.59 -4.97
CA LEU A 88 17.02 -4.16 -3.64
C LEU A 88 16.65 -3.18 -2.52
N ASN A 89 17.01 -1.90 -2.66
CA ASN A 89 16.62 -0.87 -1.69
C ASN A 89 15.10 -0.75 -1.56
N GLN A 90 14.37 -0.78 -2.69
CA GLN A 90 12.91 -0.75 -2.68
C GLN A 90 12.31 -2.00 -2.04
N LEU A 91 12.85 -3.19 -2.30
CA LEU A 91 12.43 -4.44 -1.65
C LEU A 91 12.62 -4.40 -0.13
N ILE A 92 13.75 -3.89 0.34
CA ILE A 92 14.01 -3.69 1.78
C ILE A 92 13.00 -2.71 2.36
N GLY A 93 12.77 -1.59 1.69
CA GLY A 93 11.78 -0.58 2.11
C GLY A 93 10.37 -1.14 2.19
N ILE A 94 9.92 -1.86 1.15
CA ILE A 94 8.62 -2.55 1.12
C ILE A 94 8.52 -3.56 2.27
N GLY A 95 9.53 -4.41 2.45
CA GLY A 95 9.51 -5.42 3.51
C GLY A 95 9.41 -4.78 4.89
N PHE A 96 10.17 -3.72 5.13
CA PHE A 96 10.12 -2.96 6.38
C PHE A 96 8.75 -2.32 6.60
N THR A 97 8.20 -1.62 5.62
CA THR A 97 6.92 -0.91 5.78
C THR A 97 5.75 -1.87 5.92
N VAL A 98 5.75 -2.99 5.19
CA VAL A 98 4.75 -4.06 5.36
C VAL A 98 4.83 -4.67 6.75
N ALA A 99 6.03 -5.01 7.22
CA ALA A 99 6.21 -5.60 8.55
C ALA A 99 5.78 -4.62 9.65
N LEU A 100 6.19 -3.35 9.54
CA LEU A 100 5.81 -2.30 10.48
C LEU A 100 4.30 -2.09 10.50
N ALA A 101 3.68 -1.90 9.34
CA ALA A 101 2.25 -1.66 9.24
C ALA A 101 1.44 -2.86 9.76
N ALA A 102 1.76 -4.08 9.30
CA ALA A 102 1.04 -5.28 9.73
C ALA A 102 1.19 -5.53 11.24
N LEU A 103 2.42 -5.49 11.77
CA LEU A 103 2.67 -5.79 13.17
C LEU A 103 2.12 -4.69 14.09
N ALA A 104 2.41 -3.42 13.79
CA ALA A 104 1.97 -2.31 14.63
C ALA A 104 0.44 -2.20 14.62
N THR A 105 -0.20 -2.25 13.44
CA THR A 105 -1.67 -2.22 13.36
C THR A 105 -2.28 -3.42 14.06
N PHE A 106 -1.75 -4.63 13.89
CA PHE A 106 -2.26 -5.81 14.61
C PHE A 106 -2.21 -5.63 16.14
N LEU A 107 -1.08 -5.16 16.68
CA LEU A 107 -0.93 -4.94 18.12
C LEU A 107 -1.88 -3.85 18.63
N ILE A 108 -2.01 -2.73 17.89
CA ILE A 108 -2.93 -1.64 18.24
C ILE A 108 -4.37 -2.15 18.24
N LEU A 109 -4.80 -2.83 17.17
CA LEU A 109 -6.16 -3.34 17.05
C LEU A 109 -6.46 -4.37 18.15
N LYS A 110 -5.52 -5.27 18.48
CA LYS A 110 -5.69 -6.21 19.58
C LYS A 110 -5.76 -5.54 20.95
N LEU A 111 -4.99 -4.49 21.17
CA LEU A 111 -5.06 -3.73 22.41
C LEU A 111 -6.41 -3.02 22.55
N VAL A 112 -6.89 -2.37 21.48
CA VAL A 112 -8.21 -1.72 21.46
C VAL A 112 -9.33 -2.74 21.70
N ASP A 113 -9.26 -3.90 21.02
CA ASP A 113 -10.25 -4.97 21.14
C ASP A 113 -10.37 -5.50 22.58
N VAL A 114 -9.26 -5.63 23.30
CA VAL A 114 -9.27 -6.09 24.70
C VAL A 114 -9.72 -5.01 25.68
N LEU A 115 -9.41 -3.74 25.43
CA LEU A 115 -9.70 -2.65 26.37
C LEU A 115 -11.11 -2.07 26.23
N ILE A 116 -11.61 -1.95 25.00
CA ILE A 116 -12.85 -1.23 24.69
C ILE A 116 -13.79 -2.09 23.83
N GLY A 117 -13.24 -3.03 23.06
CA GLY A 117 -13.96 -3.75 22.00
C GLY A 117 -13.82 -3.02 20.68
N LEU A 118 -13.33 -3.72 19.64
CA LEU A 118 -13.05 -3.12 18.33
C LEU A 118 -14.22 -3.24 17.35
N ARG A 119 -14.89 -4.40 17.33
CA ARG A 119 -16.03 -4.70 16.44
C ARG A 119 -17.31 -4.75 17.27
N VAL A 120 -18.41 -4.31 16.69
CA VAL A 120 -19.76 -4.44 17.28
C VAL A 120 -20.15 -5.91 17.44
N SER A 121 -21.21 -6.18 18.21
CA SER A 121 -21.75 -7.54 18.34
C SER A 121 -22.30 -8.04 17.00
N ALA A 122 -22.44 -9.36 16.85
CA ALA A 122 -23.01 -9.94 15.63
C ALA A 122 -24.48 -9.53 15.44
N GLU A 123 -25.22 -9.41 16.55
CA GLU A 123 -26.60 -8.93 16.56
C GLU A 123 -26.71 -7.46 16.13
N ASP A 124 -25.77 -6.61 16.60
CA ASP A 124 -25.73 -5.20 16.21
C ASP A 124 -25.29 -5.01 14.74
N GLU A 125 -24.39 -5.87 14.27
CA GLU A 125 -23.95 -5.89 12.87
C GLU A 125 -25.09 -6.30 11.93
N ASP A 126 -25.88 -7.32 12.31
CA ASP A 126 -27.05 -7.79 11.55
C ASP A 126 -28.17 -6.76 11.50
N SER A 127 -28.40 -6.05 12.60
CA SER A 127 -29.40 -4.96 12.70
C SER A 127 -28.98 -3.69 11.94
N GLY A 128 -27.68 -3.52 11.66
CA GLY A 128 -27.11 -2.37 10.97
C GLY A 128 -26.59 -1.29 11.91
N LEU A 129 -25.43 -0.72 11.58
CA LEU A 129 -24.74 0.27 12.43
C LEU A 129 -25.49 1.60 12.51
N ASP A 130 -26.25 1.98 11.47
CA ASP A 130 -27.08 3.19 11.49
C ASP A 130 -28.07 3.15 12.66
N LEU A 131 -28.76 2.02 12.86
CA LEU A 131 -29.71 1.87 13.96
C LEU A 131 -29.01 1.68 15.31
N THR A 132 -28.00 0.81 15.36
CA THR A 132 -27.43 0.37 16.64
C THR A 132 -26.43 1.36 17.23
N GLN A 133 -25.70 2.10 16.40
CA GLN A 133 -24.70 3.08 16.81
C GLN A 133 -25.20 4.52 16.69
N HIS A 134 -26.08 4.81 15.73
CA HIS A 134 -26.54 6.17 15.46
C HIS A 134 -28.02 6.42 15.79
N GLY A 135 -28.83 5.37 16.00
CA GLY A 135 -30.24 5.50 16.36
C GLY A 135 -31.12 6.04 15.23
N GLU A 136 -30.64 5.99 13.99
CA GLU A 136 -31.32 6.53 12.81
C GLU A 136 -31.26 5.56 11.63
N SER A 137 -32.09 5.81 10.60
CA SER A 137 -32.01 5.11 9.32
C SER A 137 -31.52 6.09 8.25
N ALA A 138 -30.44 5.73 7.53
CA ALA A 138 -29.93 6.58 6.45
C ALA A 138 -30.94 6.77 5.31
N TYR A 139 -31.83 5.79 5.11
CA TYR A 139 -32.89 5.82 4.12
C TYR A 139 -34.23 5.47 4.78
N ASN A 140 -35.25 6.29 4.54
CA ASN A 140 -36.62 6.01 4.93
C ASN A 140 -37.38 5.63 3.65
N ASP A 141 -38.03 4.46 3.65
CA ASP A 141 -38.98 4.08 2.59
C ASP A 141 -40.21 5.00 2.57
#